data_AF-A0A655TAS7-F1
#
_entry.id   AF-A0A655TAS7-F1
#
_cell.length_a   1.000
_cell.length_b   1.000
_cell.length_c   1.000
_cell.angle_alpha   90.00
_cell.angle_beta   90.00
_cell.angle_gamma   90.00
#
_symmetry.space_group_name_H-M   'P 1'
#
loop_
_entity.id
_entity.type
_entity.pdbx_description
1 polymer ?
#
loop_
_entity_poly.entity_id
_entity_poly.type
_entity_poly.pdbx_seq_one_letter_code
_entity_poly.pdbx_strand_id
1 'polypeptide(L)'
;MQGYDQAMQEAGLPIKHVLTGSHSSFSLAAQLLDEAFARYPDLDGVFCTNDDIAIGTLLVAQQRGIRVPEQLSVIGYNALDIGRTITPKLTSVDSPRYAIGEKSAELLIAALKGERAEQQVVDMGYRFTAGESV
;
A
#
# COMPACT_ATOMS: atom_id res chain seq x y z
N MET A 1 7.03 1.74 -6.99
CA MET A 1 6.61 1.10 -8.26
C MET A 1 7.59 0.03 -8.69
N GLN A 2 8.91 0.30 -8.74
CA GLN A 2 9.95 -0.68 -9.13
C GLN A 2 9.77 -2.10 -8.56
N GLY A 3 9.45 -2.26 -7.26
CA GLY A 3 9.23 -3.60 -6.68
C GLY A 3 8.02 -4.35 -7.26
N TYR A 4 6.94 -3.64 -7.61
CA TYR A 4 5.80 -4.22 -8.33
C TYR A 4 6.21 -4.59 -9.77
N ASP A 5 6.91 -3.68 -10.47
CA ASP A 5 7.34 -3.89 -11.85
C ASP A 5 8.20 -5.14 -11.97
N GLN A 6 9.16 -5.28 -11.06
CA GLN A 6 10.02 -6.45 -10.97
C GLN A 6 9.21 -7.73 -10.70
N ALA A 7 8.30 -7.71 -9.73
CA ALA A 7 7.48 -8.89 -9.41
C ALA A 7 6.61 -9.33 -10.61
N MET A 8 6.03 -8.37 -11.34
CA MET A 8 5.25 -8.66 -12.55
C MET A 8 6.13 -9.25 -13.66
N GLN A 9 7.32 -8.70 -13.87
CA GLN A 9 8.29 -9.22 -14.86
C GLN A 9 8.73 -10.64 -14.51
N GLU A 10 9.09 -10.90 -13.25
CA GLU A 10 9.49 -12.23 -12.77
C GLU A 10 8.36 -13.26 -12.94
N ALA A 11 7.11 -12.84 -12.78
CA ALA A 11 5.93 -13.67 -13.03
C ALA A 11 5.55 -13.80 -14.52
N GLY A 12 6.22 -13.09 -15.43
CA GLY A 12 5.89 -13.05 -16.85
C GLY A 12 4.56 -12.34 -17.17
N LEU A 13 4.11 -11.45 -16.29
CA LEU A 13 2.85 -10.72 -16.40
C LEU A 13 3.08 -9.26 -16.85
N PRO A 14 2.09 -8.63 -17.53
CA PRO A 14 2.20 -7.24 -17.96
C PRO A 14 2.14 -6.29 -16.77
N ILE A 15 3.05 -5.30 -16.75
CA ILE A 15 3.05 -4.23 -15.75
C ILE A 15 1.85 -3.31 -16.02
N LYS A 16 1.01 -3.10 -14.99
CA LYS A 16 -0.17 -2.24 -15.05
C LYS A 16 -0.10 -1.18 -13.95
N HIS A 17 -0.35 0.07 -14.32
CA HIS A 17 -0.42 1.18 -13.37
C HIS A 17 -1.67 2.02 -13.55
N VAL A 18 -2.17 2.53 -12.41
CA VAL A 18 -3.14 3.61 -12.31
C VAL A 18 -2.54 4.62 -11.34
N LEU A 19 -2.17 5.79 -11.85
CA LEU A 19 -1.40 6.80 -11.10
C LEU A 19 -2.24 8.05 -10.90
N THR A 20 -2.04 8.69 -9.75
CA THR A 20 -2.71 9.94 -9.38
C THR A 20 -1.72 10.90 -8.75
N GLY A 21 -1.89 12.20 -9.02
CA GLY A 21 -1.17 13.27 -8.33
C GLY A 21 -1.85 13.73 -7.05
N SER A 22 -3.06 13.24 -6.77
CA SER A 22 -3.83 13.59 -5.57
C SER A 22 -3.30 12.86 -4.34
N HIS A 23 -3.52 13.45 -3.16
CA HIS A 23 -3.22 12.77 -1.90
C HIS A 23 -4.12 11.56 -1.71
N SER A 24 -3.58 10.50 -1.08
CA SER A 24 -4.35 9.31 -0.73
C SER A 24 -5.53 9.67 0.16
N SER A 25 -6.70 9.15 -0.18
CA SER A 25 -7.92 9.25 0.62
C SER A 25 -8.83 8.09 0.32
N PHE A 26 -9.75 7.79 1.25
CA PHE A 26 -10.78 6.78 1.03
C PHE A 26 -11.68 7.10 -0.18
N SER A 27 -12.04 8.38 -0.35
CA SER A 27 -12.96 8.81 -1.41
C SER A 27 -12.36 8.76 -2.80
N LEU A 28 -11.03 8.86 -2.92
CA LEU A 28 -10.34 8.76 -4.21
C LEU A 28 -10.40 7.35 -4.81
N ALA A 29 -10.60 6.32 -3.98
CA ALA A 29 -10.56 4.93 -4.41
C ALA A 29 -11.62 4.59 -5.48
N ALA A 30 -12.80 5.19 -5.42
CA ALA A 30 -13.86 4.94 -6.41
C ALA A 30 -13.40 5.32 -7.82
N GLN A 31 -12.83 6.52 -7.96
CA GLN A 31 -12.31 7.02 -9.22
C GLN A 31 -11.15 6.16 -9.74
N LEU A 32 -10.22 5.78 -8.86
CA LEU A 32 -9.07 4.96 -9.26
C LEU A 32 -9.50 3.55 -9.69
N LEU A 33 -10.48 2.97 -9.00
CA LEU A 33 -11.01 1.66 -9.34
C LEU A 33 -11.80 1.69 -10.66
N ASP A 34 -12.54 2.77 -10.93
CA ASP A 34 -13.19 2.98 -12.23
C ASP A 34 -12.18 3.08 -13.37
N GLU A 35 -11.12 3.86 -13.18
CA GLU A 35 -10.02 3.96 -14.14
C GLU A 35 -9.32 2.61 -14.36
N ALA A 36 -9.13 1.85 -13.28
CA ALA A 36 -8.51 0.52 -13.32
C ALA A 36 -9.35 -0.47 -14.13
N PHE A 37 -10.66 -0.59 -13.85
CA PHE A 37 -11.54 -1.49 -14.61
C PHE A 37 -11.72 -1.04 -16.06
N ALA A 38 -11.75 0.27 -16.33
CA ALA A 38 -11.84 0.77 -17.70
C ALA A 38 -10.60 0.44 -18.53
N ARG A 39 -9.41 0.49 -17.93
CA ARG A 39 -8.14 0.14 -18.61
C ARG A 39 -7.86 -1.35 -18.63
N TYR A 40 -8.26 -2.07 -17.59
CA TYR A 40 -7.96 -3.48 -17.37
C TYR A 40 -9.24 -4.21 -16.95
N PRO A 41 -10.12 -4.58 -17.90
CA PRO A 41 -11.41 -5.20 -17.60
C PRO A 41 -11.30 -6.52 -16.82
N ASP A 42 -10.23 -7.28 -17.03
CA ASP A 42 -9.96 -8.57 -16.39
C ASP A 42 -9.16 -8.44 -15.07
N LEU A 43 -9.19 -7.26 -14.43
CA LEU A 43 -8.52 -7.01 -13.16
C LEU A 43 -9.12 -7.88 -12.05
N ASP A 44 -8.27 -8.68 -11.39
CA ASP A 44 -8.61 -9.60 -10.30
C ASP A 44 -7.93 -9.23 -8.98
N GLY A 45 -7.04 -8.25 -8.97
CA GLY A 45 -6.36 -7.78 -7.77
C GLY A 45 -5.74 -6.41 -7.89
N VAL A 46 -5.68 -5.67 -6.78
CA VAL A 46 -5.03 -4.37 -6.69
C VAL A 46 -4.04 -4.30 -5.53
N PHE A 47 -2.88 -3.70 -5.80
CA PHE A 47 -1.92 -3.30 -4.78
C PHE A 47 -1.95 -1.78 -4.66
N CYS A 48 -2.51 -1.29 -3.55
CA CYS A 48 -2.64 0.12 -3.27
C CYS A 48 -1.38 0.64 -2.56
N THR A 49 -0.91 1.83 -2.94
CA THR A 49 0.28 2.46 -2.36
C THR A 49 0.08 2.99 -0.93
N ASN A 50 -1.16 2.98 -0.44
CA ASN A 50 -1.50 3.34 0.93
C ASN A 50 -2.84 2.71 1.33
N ASP A 51 -3.01 2.43 2.62
CA ASP A 51 -4.21 1.82 3.19
C ASP A 51 -5.46 2.69 3.04
N ASP A 52 -5.36 4.02 3.02
CA ASP A 52 -6.52 4.88 2.78
C ASP A 52 -7.22 4.52 1.45
N ILE A 53 -6.44 4.29 0.39
CA ILE A 53 -6.96 3.89 -0.92
C ILE A 53 -7.42 2.43 -0.89
N ALA A 54 -6.69 1.54 -0.22
CA ALA A 54 -7.07 0.13 -0.12
C ALA A 54 -8.42 -0.05 0.60
N ILE A 55 -8.61 0.65 1.72
CA ILE A 55 -9.85 0.65 2.49
C ILE A 55 -10.97 1.29 1.68
N GLY A 56 -10.71 2.43 1.02
CA GLY A 56 -11.66 3.01 0.08
C GLY A 56 -12.08 2.03 -1.02
N THR A 57 -11.13 1.23 -1.53
CA THR A 57 -11.38 0.20 -2.55
C THR A 57 -12.29 -0.89 -2.00
N LEU A 58 -12.04 -1.38 -0.77
CA LEU A 58 -12.90 -2.36 -0.11
C LEU A 58 -14.33 -1.83 0.10
N LEU A 59 -14.46 -0.57 0.51
CA LEU A 59 -15.77 0.09 0.66
C LEU A 59 -16.51 0.22 -0.67
N VAL A 60 -15.80 0.60 -1.74
CA VAL A 60 -16.38 0.70 -3.09
C VAL A 60 -16.75 -0.67 -3.64
N ALA A 61 -15.90 -1.68 -3.43
CA ALA A 61 -16.18 -3.06 -3.81
C ALA A 61 -17.46 -3.56 -3.13
N GLN A 62 -17.60 -3.34 -1.82
CA GLN A 62 -18.80 -3.67 -1.06
C GLN A 62 -20.04 -2.95 -1.62
N GLN A 63 -19.97 -1.65 -1.88
CA GLN A 63 -21.07 -0.86 -2.45
C GLN A 63 -21.51 -1.37 -3.83
N ARG A 64 -20.58 -1.94 -4.60
CA ARG A 64 -20.81 -2.46 -5.96
C ARG A 64 -21.11 -3.96 -6.00
N GLY A 65 -21.12 -4.63 -4.84
CA GLY A 65 -21.30 -6.08 -4.77
C GLY A 65 -20.14 -6.89 -5.36
N ILE A 66 -18.95 -6.30 -5.48
CA ILE A 66 -17.72 -7.01 -5.86
C ILE A 66 -17.24 -7.76 -4.63
N ARG A 67 -17.15 -9.10 -4.73
CA ARG A 67 -16.70 -9.94 -3.62
C ARG A 67 -15.18 -9.88 -3.48
N VAL A 68 -14.73 -9.69 -2.24
CA VAL A 68 -13.32 -9.68 -1.87
C VAL A 68 -13.13 -10.79 -0.83
N PRO A 69 -12.19 -11.72 -1.03
CA PRO A 69 -11.14 -11.72 -2.07
C PRO A 69 -11.54 -12.39 -3.41
N GLU A 70 -12.73 -12.97 -3.53
CA GLU A 70 -13.02 -13.95 -4.61
C GLU A 70 -13.07 -13.36 -6.02
N GLN A 71 -13.40 -12.08 -6.17
CA GLN A 71 -13.42 -11.39 -7.48
C GLN A 71 -12.36 -10.32 -7.59
N LEU A 72 -11.98 -9.71 -6.47
CA LEU A 72 -10.98 -8.66 -6.43
C LEU A 72 -10.17 -8.79 -5.14
N SER A 73 -8.92 -9.23 -5.24
CA SER A 73 -7.97 -9.19 -4.13
C SER A 73 -7.48 -7.75 -3.88
N VAL A 74 -7.29 -7.37 -2.62
CA VAL A 74 -6.85 -6.02 -2.24
C VAL A 74 -5.69 -6.10 -1.26
N ILE A 75 -4.57 -5.47 -1.61
CA ILE A 75 -3.41 -5.31 -0.73
C ILE A 75 -3.17 -3.83 -0.48
N GLY A 76 -2.94 -3.47 0.78
CA GLY A 76 -2.59 -2.13 1.21
C GLY A 76 -1.10 -1.93 1.51
N TYR A 77 -0.81 -0.75 2.05
CA TYR A 77 0.52 -0.34 2.46
C TYR A 77 0.37 0.62 3.65
N ASN A 78 1.11 0.36 4.74
CA ASN A 78 1.15 1.05 6.03
C ASN A 78 0.58 0.26 7.22
N ALA A 79 -0.22 -0.78 7.01
CA ALA A 79 -0.86 -1.54 8.09
C ALA A 79 -1.49 -0.61 9.15
N LEU A 80 -2.23 0.41 8.70
CA LEU A 80 -3.00 1.31 9.54
C LEU A 80 -4.00 0.50 10.38
N ASP A 81 -4.24 0.94 11.61
CA ASP A 81 -5.08 0.21 12.58
C ASP A 81 -6.48 -0.12 12.06
N ILE A 82 -7.06 0.79 11.28
CA ILE A 82 -8.37 0.60 10.62
C ILE A 82 -8.41 -0.65 9.72
N GLY A 83 -7.30 -1.04 9.09
CA GLY A 83 -7.24 -2.26 8.27
C GLY A 83 -7.53 -3.54 9.06
N ARG A 84 -7.37 -3.51 10.39
CA ARG A 84 -7.61 -4.64 11.29
C ARG A 84 -9.06 -4.74 11.78
N THR A 85 -9.85 -3.68 11.59
CA THR A 85 -11.20 -3.54 12.16
C THR A 85 -12.31 -3.54 11.11
N ILE A 86 -11.95 -3.37 9.83
CA ILE A 86 -12.89 -3.48 8.70
C ILE A 86 -13.10 -4.93 8.27
N THR A 87 -14.12 -5.15 7.43
CA THR A 87 -14.42 -6.45 6.81
C THR A 87 -14.45 -6.32 5.28
N PRO A 88 -13.69 -7.14 4.54
CA PRO A 88 -12.67 -8.07 5.04
C PRO A 88 -11.48 -7.33 5.69
N LYS A 89 -10.78 -7.99 6.63
CA LYS A 89 -9.54 -7.42 7.18
C LYS A 89 -8.53 -7.20 6.06
N LEU A 90 -7.86 -6.06 6.06
CA LEU A 90 -6.91 -5.69 5.01
C LEU A 90 -5.57 -6.41 5.21
N THR A 91 -5.12 -7.12 4.19
CA THR A 91 -3.72 -7.52 4.03
C THR A 91 -2.88 -6.30 3.63
N SER A 92 -1.79 -6.02 4.34
CA SER A 92 -0.97 -4.82 4.08
C SER A 92 0.51 -5.05 4.34
N VAL A 93 1.36 -4.33 3.59
CA VAL A 93 2.76 -4.12 3.97
C VAL A 93 2.82 -3.25 5.22
N ASP A 94 3.56 -3.69 6.23
CA ASP A 94 3.83 -2.96 7.46
C ASP A 94 5.22 -2.31 7.35
N SER A 95 5.22 -0.99 7.21
CA SER A 95 6.43 -0.19 7.32
C SER A 95 6.58 0.28 8.77
N PRO A 96 7.73 0.06 9.44
CA PRO A 96 7.90 0.36 10.87
C PRO A 96 8.04 1.88 11.11
N ARG A 97 6.98 2.65 10.84
CA ARG A 97 6.97 4.13 10.82
C ARG A 97 7.45 4.75 12.11
N TYR A 98 7.05 4.17 13.25
CA TYR A 98 7.50 4.67 14.55
C TYR A 98 9.02 4.52 14.72
N ALA A 99 9.56 3.34 14.41
CA ALA A 99 11.00 3.11 14.46
C ALA A 99 11.78 3.96 13.45
N ILE A 100 11.20 4.22 12.26
CA ILE A 100 11.77 5.17 11.30
C ILE A 100 11.83 6.57 11.91
N GLY A 101 10.76 7.03 12.56
CA GLY A 101 10.72 8.34 13.23
C GLY A 101 11.72 8.46 14.36
N GLU A 102 11.79 7.44 15.22
CA GLU A 102 12.78 7.34 16.32
C GLU A 102 14.20 7.39 15.76
N LYS A 103 14.50 6.54 14.78
CA LYS A 103 15.84 6.49 14.17
C LYS A 103 16.21 7.81 13.49
N SER A 104 15.26 8.46 12.83
CA SER A 104 15.47 9.74 12.18
C SER A 104 15.78 10.84 13.20
N ALA A 105 15.08 10.86 14.34
CA ALA A 105 15.33 11.81 15.41
C ALA A 105 16.71 11.59 16.06
N GLU A 106 17.10 10.33 16.31
CA GLU A 106 18.45 9.98 16.79
C GLU A 106 19.54 10.54 15.87
N LEU A 107 19.42 10.27 14.57
CA LEU A 107 20.40 10.70 13.57
C LEU A 107 20.47 12.23 13.46
N LEU A 108 19.33 12.92 13.55
CA LEU A 108 19.28 14.38 13.54
C LEU A 108 19.99 14.96 14.76
N ILE A 109 19.74 14.42 15.96
CA ILE A 109 20.38 14.88 17.19
C ILE A 109 21.90 14.65 17.13
N ALA A 110 22.35 13.50 16.64
CA ALA A 110 23.78 13.22 16.44
C ALA A 110 24.41 14.22 15.46
N ALA A 111 23.75 14.50 14.34
CA ALA A 111 24.22 15.48 13.36
C ALA A 111 24.35 16.90 13.96
N LEU A 112 23.40 17.33 14.81
CA LEU A 112 23.47 18.61 15.50
C LEU A 112 24.64 18.71 16.50
N LYS A 113 25.12 17.58 17.01
CA LYS A 113 26.32 17.49 17.86
C LYS A 113 27.64 17.39 17.08
N GLY A 114 27.58 17.36 15.74
CA GLY A 114 28.75 17.13 14.89
C GLY A 114 29.11 15.66 14.69
N GLU A 115 28.29 14.73 15.20
CA GLU A 115 28.47 13.27 15.10
C GLU A 115 27.74 12.74 13.85
N ARG A 116 28.03 13.30 12.68
CA ARG A 116 27.31 12.92 11.46
C ARG A 116 27.71 11.51 11.03
N ALA A 117 26.71 10.62 10.91
CA ALA A 117 26.94 9.27 10.41
C ALA A 117 27.49 9.30 8.98
N GLU A 118 28.47 8.43 8.70
CA GLU A 118 29.00 8.22 7.33
C GLU A 118 27.95 7.58 6.42
N GLN A 119 27.09 6.73 6.99
CA GLN A 119 26.04 6.05 6.26
C GLN A 119 24.80 6.93 6.10
N GLN A 120 24.49 7.29 4.85
CA GLN A 120 23.34 8.16 4.51
C GLN A 120 22.02 7.41 4.34
N VAL A 121 22.06 6.07 4.22
CA VAL A 121 20.89 5.21 4.01
C VAL A 121 20.83 4.14 5.08
N VAL A 122 19.75 4.15 5.85
CA VAL A 122 19.46 3.15 6.89
C VAL A 122 18.24 2.34 6.45
N ASP A 123 18.44 1.05 6.19
CA ASP A 123 17.34 0.12 5.92
C ASP A 123 16.70 -0.34 7.24
N MET A 124 15.41 -0.04 7.40
CA MET A 124 14.62 -0.40 8.59
C MET A 124 13.80 -1.68 8.39
N GLY A 125 13.85 -2.26 7.19
CA GLY A 125 13.05 -3.40 6.78
C GLY A 125 11.55 -3.11 6.71
N TYR A 126 10.78 -4.17 6.53
CA TYR A 126 9.32 -4.16 6.50
C TYR A 126 8.78 -5.52 6.96
N ARG A 127 7.48 -5.58 7.26
CA ARG A 127 6.76 -6.81 7.58
C ARG A 127 5.49 -6.88 6.75
N PHE A 128 4.76 -7.98 6.89
CA PHE A 128 3.42 -8.14 6.31
C PHE A 128 2.41 -8.40 7.41
N THR A 129 1.29 -7.70 7.34
CA THR A 129 0.10 -8.00 8.13
C THR A 129 -0.86 -8.76 7.23
N ALA A 130 -1.11 -10.03 7.56
CA ALA A 130 -2.09 -10.84 6.85
C ALA A 130 -3.52 -10.44 7.26
N GLY A 131 -4.40 -10.34 6.27
CA GLY A 131 -5.82 -10.11 6.43
C GLY A 131 -6.65 -11.16 5.68
N GLU A 132 -7.89 -10.81 5.38
CA GLU A 132 -8.89 -11.61 4.67
C GLU A 132 -9.13 -11.06 3.25
N SER A 133 -8.42 -10.00 2.85
CA SER A 133 -8.62 -9.29 1.58
C SER A 133 -7.87 -9.90 0.39
N VAL A 134 -7.17 -11.01 0.60
CA VAL A 134 -6.45 -11.82 -0.42
C VAL A 134 -6.72 -13.30 -0.19
#